data_AF-A0A4Q2DKT1-F1
#
_entry.id   AF-A0A4Q2DKT1-F1
#
_cell.length_a   1.000
_cell.length_b   1.000
_cell.length_c   1.000
_cell.angle_alpha   90.00
_cell.angle_beta   90.00
_cell.angle_gamma   90.00
#
_symmetry.space_group_name_H-M   'P 1'
#
loop_
_entity.id
_entity.type
_entity.pdbx_description
1 polymer ?
#
loop_
_entity_poly.entity_id
_entity_poly.type
_entity_poly.pdbx_seq_one_letter_code
_entity_poly.pdbx_strand_id
1 'polypeptide(L)'
;MLNKLFNGRVGFYNGIRVSAAFNLFLLLAAFSMMRTRLPPKNIQRFPVKDWILKEPEYALALAVCVFSFFALFFPVFYIQFYAISRGVQRSVAFYILSILNASSFFGRLVPNALAPKLGLTNLIVFFTFAAGVITLTFPAVKDLAGIVLFALFWGFCSGAVVSLGPAYVGMMAKDTSETGTRLGIFFSVASVVALFASPICGALLTKKYIWLNASLFSGISFIIAAALGLVSRNILAKKRGTQII
;
A
#
# COMPACT_ATOMS: atom_id res chain seq x y z
N MET A 1 9.92 6.13 -18.26
CA MET A 1 10.81 5.24 -19.04
C MET A 1 10.05 4.47 -20.12
N LEU A 2 9.03 3.68 -19.78
CA LEU A 2 8.25 2.87 -20.74
C LEU A 2 7.56 3.68 -21.86
N ASN A 3 7.04 4.87 -21.57
CA ASN A 3 6.36 5.68 -22.59
C ASN A 3 7.31 6.14 -23.72
N LYS A 4 8.58 6.45 -23.40
CA LYS A 4 9.62 6.74 -24.41
C LYS A 4 10.08 5.49 -25.17
N LEU A 5 9.94 4.30 -24.58
CA LEU A 5 10.26 3.03 -25.23
C LEU A 5 9.14 2.62 -26.20
N PHE A 6 7.88 2.80 -25.79
CA PHE A 6 6.70 2.45 -26.59
C PHE A 6 6.41 3.44 -27.72
N ASN A 7 6.58 4.75 -27.47
CA ASN A 7 6.36 5.81 -28.47
C ASN A 7 7.67 6.29 -29.14
N GLY A 8 8.79 5.64 -28.85
CA GLY A 8 10.09 5.92 -29.47
C GLY A 8 10.42 4.98 -30.63
N ARG A 9 11.65 5.05 -31.13
CA ARG A 9 12.16 4.26 -32.28
C ARG A 9 12.03 2.75 -32.14
N VAL A 10 11.89 2.24 -30.92
CA VAL A 10 11.78 0.81 -30.61
C VAL A 10 10.37 0.28 -30.92
N GLY A 11 9.35 1.15 -30.86
CA GLY A 11 7.95 0.79 -31.09
C GLY A 11 7.34 -0.04 -29.95
N PHE A 12 6.01 -0.07 -29.88
CA PHE A 12 5.27 -0.76 -28.84
C PHE A 12 5.61 -2.26 -28.77
N TYR A 13 5.70 -2.91 -29.93
CA TYR A 13 5.96 -4.35 -30.05
C TYR A 13 7.31 -4.78 -29.46
N ASN A 14 8.41 -4.14 -29.87
CA ASN A 14 9.72 -4.49 -29.33
C ASN A 14 9.90 -3.97 -27.90
N GLY A 15 9.24 -2.87 -27.53
CA GLY A 15 9.24 -2.39 -26.14
C GLY A 15 8.67 -3.42 -25.16
N ILE A 16 7.58 -4.10 -25.53
CA ILE A 16 6.99 -5.18 -24.70
C ILE A 16 7.97 -6.35 -24.59
N ARG A 17 8.61 -6.76 -25.69
CA ARG A 17 9.58 -7.86 -25.70
C ARG A 17 10.79 -7.58 -24.81
N VAL A 18 11.33 -6.36 -24.86
CA VAL A 18 12.44 -5.96 -23.99
C VAL A 18 12.02 -5.99 -22.52
N SER A 19 10.82 -5.48 -22.20
CA SER A 19 10.27 -5.55 -20.84
C SER A 19 10.09 -7.01 -20.38
N ALA A 20 9.56 -7.89 -21.24
CA ALA A 20 9.37 -9.30 -20.94
C ALA A 20 10.70 -10.03 -20.72
N ALA A 21 11.70 -9.80 -21.58
CA ALA A 21 13.04 -10.37 -21.45
C ALA A 21 13.73 -9.92 -20.15
N PHE A 22 13.57 -8.65 -19.78
CA PHE A 22 14.10 -8.12 -18.52
C PHE A 22 13.43 -8.77 -17.29
N ASN A 23 12.10 -8.90 -17.29
CA ASN A 23 11.39 -9.59 -16.21
C ASN A 23 11.77 -11.09 -16.13
N LEU A 24 11.93 -11.76 -17.27
CA LEU A 24 12.38 -13.15 -17.32
C LEU A 24 13.78 -13.31 -16.72
N PHE A 25 14.71 -12.43 -17.09
CA PHE A 25 16.07 -12.42 -16.51
C PHE A 25 16.04 -12.27 -14.98
N LEU A 26 15.25 -11.31 -14.47
CA LEU A 26 15.11 -11.11 -13.03
C LEU A 26 14.49 -12.32 -12.32
N LEU A 27 13.49 -12.95 -12.93
CA LEU A 27 12.87 -14.17 -12.38
C LEU A 27 13.82 -15.35 -12.37
N LEU A 28 14.60 -15.55 -13.45
CA LEU A 28 15.62 -16.60 -13.52
C LEU A 28 16.72 -16.39 -12.47
N ALA A 29 17.17 -15.14 -12.31
CA ALA A 29 18.09 -14.78 -11.22
C ALA A 29 17.48 -15.10 -9.85
N ALA A 30 16.21 -14.72 -9.60
CA ALA A 30 15.52 -15.04 -8.36
C ALA A 30 15.40 -16.56 -8.11
N PHE A 31 15.10 -17.36 -9.14
CA PHE A 31 15.07 -18.82 -9.03
C PHE A 31 16.44 -19.40 -8.71
N SER A 32 17.52 -18.86 -9.29
CA SER A 32 18.88 -19.31 -8.99
C SER A 32 19.33 -18.99 -7.55
N MET A 33 18.81 -17.90 -6.97
CA MET A 33 19.14 -17.46 -5.61
C MET A 33 18.23 -18.10 -4.53
N MET A 34 17.04 -18.59 -4.90
CA MET A 34 16.12 -19.21 -3.96
C MET A 34 16.67 -20.55 -3.45
N ARG A 35 17.00 -20.60 -2.16
CA ARG A 35 17.20 -21.85 -1.41
C ARG A 35 15.98 -22.13 -0.54
N THR A 36 15.44 -23.33 -0.64
CA THR A 36 14.42 -23.84 0.30
C THR A 36 15.03 -23.96 1.70
N ARG A 37 14.65 -23.06 2.61
CA ARG A 37 15.16 -23.04 3.99
C ARG A 37 14.42 -24.03 4.92
N LEU A 38 13.17 -24.39 4.60
CA LEU A 38 12.31 -25.20 5.48
C LEU A 38 12.01 -26.56 4.83
N PRO A 39 12.01 -27.66 5.60
CA PRO A 39 11.63 -28.99 5.10
C PRO A 39 10.14 -28.99 4.68
N PRO A 40 9.77 -29.78 3.65
CA PRO A 40 8.39 -29.88 3.22
C PRO A 40 7.53 -30.43 4.36
N LYS A 41 6.54 -29.65 4.80
CA LYS A 41 5.54 -30.10 5.78
C LYS A 41 4.32 -30.64 5.06
N ASN A 42 3.69 -31.65 5.67
CA ASN A 42 2.38 -32.14 5.25
C ASN A 42 1.33 -31.02 5.24
N ILE A 43 0.36 -31.11 4.33
CA ILE A 43 -0.74 -30.14 4.20
C ILE A 43 -1.50 -30.07 5.52
N GLN A 44 -1.28 -29.00 6.28
CA GLN A 44 -2.03 -28.71 7.51
C GLN A 44 -3.27 -27.89 7.15
N ARG A 45 -4.45 -28.37 7.56
CA ARG A 45 -5.69 -27.60 7.46
C ARG A 45 -5.76 -26.64 8.65
N PHE A 46 -5.70 -25.35 8.37
CA PHE A 46 -5.82 -24.33 9.40
C PHE A 46 -7.27 -23.89 9.60
N PRO A 47 -7.71 -23.63 10.85
CA PRO A 47 -9.07 -23.22 11.15
C PRO A 47 -9.29 -21.72 10.87
N VAL A 48 -9.37 -21.35 9.58
CA VAL A 48 -9.52 -19.95 9.14
C VAL A 48 -10.71 -19.24 9.77
N LYS A 49 -11.83 -19.96 9.98
CA LYS A 49 -13.04 -19.41 10.61
C LYS A 49 -12.81 -19.02 12.07
N ASP A 50 -12.03 -19.80 12.81
CA ASP A 50 -11.73 -19.53 14.21
C ASP A 50 -10.83 -18.31 14.36
N TRP A 51 -9.88 -18.08 13.44
CA TRP A 51 -9.04 -16.88 13.48
C TRP A 51 -9.84 -15.60 13.26
N ILE A 52 -10.84 -15.62 12.37
CA ILE A 52 -11.67 -14.43 12.10
C ILE A 52 -12.68 -14.20 13.24
N LEU A 53 -13.26 -15.25 13.81
CA LEU A 53 -14.32 -15.13 14.82
C LEU A 53 -13.80 -15.04 16.26
N LYS A 54 -12.68 -15.70 16.58
CA LYS A 54 -12.16 -15.80 17.96
C LYS A 54 -10.93 -14.94 18.20
N GLU A 55 -10.22 -14.47 17.17
CA GLU A 55 -9.07 -13.59 17.31
C GLU A 55 -9.41 -12.16 16.83
N PRO A 56 -9.91 -11.28 17.72
CA PRO A 56 -10.37 -9.94 17.32
C PRO A 56 -9.24 -9.08 16.73
N GLU A 57 -7.98 -9.33 17.10
CA GLU A 57 -6.82 -8.62 16.54
C GLU A 57 -6.61 -8.92 15.05
N TYR A 58 -6.81 -10.18 14.64
CA TYR A 58 -6.67 -10.57 13.25
C TYR A 58 -7.84 -10.03 12.41
N ALA A 59 -9.07 -10.07 12.95
CA ALA A 59 -10.23 -9.45 12.32
C ALA A 59 -10.06 -7.92 12.14
N LEU A 60 -9.55 -7.24 13.18
CA LEU A 60 -9.23 -5.80 13.10
C LEU A 60 -8.10 -5.53 12.11
N ALA A 61 -7.05 -6.34 12.04
CA ALA A 61 -5.99 -6.20 11.05
C ALA A 61 -6.51 -6.36 9.61
N LEU A 62 -7.45 -7.29 9.38
CA LEU A 62 -8.14 -7.42 8.09
C LEU A 62 -9.00 -6.18 7.80
N ALA A 63 -9.71 -5.63 8.78
CA ALA A 63 -10.47 -4.39 8.59
C ALA A 63 -9.55 -3.21 8.25
N VAL A 64 -8.43 -3.04 8.97
CA VAL A 64 -7.39 -2.04 8.67
C VAL A 64 -6.87 -2.20 7.25
N CYS A 65 -6.64 -3.43 6.81
CA CYS A 65 -6.25 -3.74 5.44
C CYS A 65 -7.29 -3.23 4.44
N VAL A 66 -8.55 -3.61 4.60
CA VAL A 66 -9.66 -3.22 3.71
C VAL A 66 -9.70 -1.70 3.54
N PHE A 67 -9.76 -0.95 4.64
CA PHE A 67 -9.84 0.51 4.58
C PHE A 67 -8.57 1.16 4.02
N SER A 68 -7.38 0.61 4.33
CA SER A 68 -6.11 1.13 3.80
C SER A 68 -6.00 0.93 2.29
N PHE A 69 -6.39 -0.24 1.77
CA PHE A 69 -6.35 -0.52 0.33
C PHE A 69 -7.42 0.26 -0.44
N PHE A 70 -8.60 0.52 0.13
CA PHE A 70 -9.57 1.45 -0.47
C PHE A 70 -9.00 2.85 -0.64
N ALA A 71 -8.25 3.32 0.35
CA ALA A 71 -7.67 4.65 0.33
C ALA A 71 -6.45 4.77 -0.59
N LEU A 72 -5.58 3.75 -0.61
CA LEU A 72 -4.26 3.84 -1.23
C LEU A 72 -4.31 4.07 -2.74
N PHE A 73 -5.26 3.46 -3.46
CA PHE A 73 -5.28 3.52 -4.92
C PHE A 73 -5.70 4.87 -5.48
N PHE A 74 -6.46 5.68 -4.73
CA PHE A 74 -6.93 6.97 -5.24
C PHE A 74 -5.76 7.90 -5.63
N PRO A 75 -4.82 8.26 -4.73
CA PRO A 75 -3.74 9.17 -5.10
C PRO A 75 -2.81 8.56 -6.16
N VAL A 76 -2.57 7.25 -6.15
CA VAL A 76 -1.69 6.59 -7.13
C VAL A 76 -2.21 6.74 -8.56
N PHE A 77 -3.50 6.48 -8.78
CA PHE A 77 -4.08 6.53 -10.12
C PHE A 77 -4.42 7.94 -10.57
N TYR A 78 -4.92 8.77 -9.66
CA TYR A 78 -5.53 10.04 -10.02
C TYR A 78 -4.58 11.24 -9.94
N ILE A 79 -3.40 11.12 -9.30
CA ILE A 79 -2.44 12.25 -9.19
C ILE A 79 -1.95 12.75 -10.56
N GLN A 80 -1.71 11.86 -11.51
CA GLN A 80 -1.29 12.25 -12.86
C GLN A 80 -2.40 13.01 -13.58
N PHE A 81 -3.62 12.47 -13.50
CA PHE A 81 -4.79 13.08 -14.13
C PHE A 81 -5.11 14.45 -13.49
N TYR A 82 -4.96 14.56 -12.17
CA TYR A 82 -5.09 15.82 -11.43
C TYR A 82 -4.09 16.87 -11.90
N ALA A 83 -2.81 16.51 -11.98
CA ALA A 83 -1.78 17.41 -12.47
C ALA A 83 -2.08 17.92 -13.89
N ILE A 84 -2.49 17.03 -14.80
CA ILE A 84 -2.88 17.39 -16.17
C ILE A 84 -4.08 18.33 -16.18
N SER A 85 -5.09 18.08 -15.33
CA SER A 85 -6.29 18.94 -15.23
C SER A 85 -5.99 20.36 -14.73
N ARG A 86 -4.85 20.54 -14.03
CA ARG A 86 -4.35 21.84 -13.57
C ARG A 86 -3.40 22.53 -14.56
N GLY A 87 -3.29 22.02 -15.79
CA GLY A 87 -2.46 22.62 -16.83
C GLY A 87 -0.98 22.18 -16.81
N VAL A 88 -0.61 21.20 -15.99
CA VAL A 88 0.75 20.65 -16.00
C VAL A 88 0.99 19.85 -17.29
N GLN A 89 2.12 20.08 -17.94
CA GLN A 89 2.51 19.35 -19.14
C GLN A 89 2.54 17.83 -18.88
N ARG A 90 2.02 17.01 -19.81
CA ARG A 90 1.94 15.55 -19.66
C ARG A 90 3.28 14.88 -19.34
N SER A 91 4.37 15.44 -19.86
CA SER A 91 5.75 15.01 -19.55
C SER A 91 6.05 15.13 -18.05
N VAL A 92 5.72 16.25 -17.43
CA VAL A 92 5.95 16.54 -16.01
C VAL A 92 4.99 15.76 -15.12
N ALA A 93 3.71 15.64 -15.51
CA ALA A 93 2.73 14.81 -14.78
C ALA A 93 3.18 13.34 -14.67
N PHE A 94 3.85 12.81 -15.70
CA PHE A 94 4.43 11.47 -15.65
C PHE A 94 5.57 11.36 -14.62
N TYR A 95 6.43 12.39 -14.55
CA TYR A 95 7.50 12.43 -13.55
C TYR A 95 6.97 12.52 -12.12
N ILE A 96 5.82 13.15 -11.87
CA ILE A 96 5.20 13.19 -10.54
C ILE A 96 4.93 11.77 -10.00
N LEU A 97 4.40 10.86 -10.82
CA LEU A 97 4.22 9.46 -10.41
C LEU A 97 5.55 8.74 -10.20
N SER A 98 6.58 9.09 -10.97
CA SER A 98 7.91 8.52 -10.79
C SER A 98 8.53 8.99 -9.45
N ILE A 99 8.36 10.27 -9.10
CA ILE A 99 8.77 10.86 -7.82
C ILE A 99 8.03 10.19 -6.66
N LEU A 100 6.71 9.98 -6.80
CA LEU A 100 5.90 9.28 -5.81
C LEU A 100 6.41 7.86 -5.55
N ASN A 101 6.73 7.10 -6.60
CA ASN A 101 7.26 5.75 -6.43
C ASN A 101 8.68 5.75 -5.84
N ALA A 102 9.51 6.74 -6.20
CA ALA A 102 10.83 6.91 -5.61
C ALA A 102 10.76 7.25 -4.12
N SER A 103 9.85 8.12 -3.68
CA SER A 103 9.66 8.38 -2.24
C SER A 103 9.08 7.16 -1.52
N SER A 104 8.22 6.38 -2.18
CA SER A 104 7.71 5.11 -1.65
C SER A 104 8.82 4.10 -1.37
N PHE A 105 9.87 4.05 -2.20
CA PHE A 105 11.04 3.22 -1.92
C PHE A 105 11.69 3.58 -0.58
N PHE A 106 11.93 4.87 -0.31
CA PHE A 106 12.45 5.32 0.98
C PHE A 106 11.47 5.05 2.14
N GLY A 107 10.18 5.22 1.88
CA GLY A 107 9.10 4.86 2.80
C GLY A 107 9.02 3.38 3.14
N ARG A 108 9.56 2.50 2.30
CA ARG A 108 9.66 1.05 2.57
C ARG A 108 10.95 0.68 3.30
N LEU A 109 11.98 1.52 3.28
CA LEU A 109 13.24 1.22 3.95
C LEU A 109 13.30 1.80 5.35
N VAL A 110 13.06 3.10 5.48
CA VAL A 110 13.29 3.83 6.75
C VAL A 110 12.36 3.34 7.87
N PRO A 111 11.04 3.23 7.70
CA PRO A 111 10.13 2.76 8.74
C PRO A 111 10.39 1.31 9.15
N ASN A 112 10.74 0.42 8.20
CA ASN A 112 11.05 -0.97 8.53
C ASN A 112 12.37 -1.08 9.32
N ALA A 113 13.36 -0.25 9.02
CA ALA A 113 14.59 -0.18 9.82
C ALA A 113 14.35 0.37 11.24
N LEU A 114 13.33 1.21 11.42
CA LEU A 114 12.96 1.78 12.71
C LEU A 114 11.99 0.90 13.51
N ALA A 115 11.32 -0.06 12.88
CA ALA A 115 10.36 -0.95 13.53
C ALA A 115 10.89 -1.67 14.78
N PRO A 116 12.14 -2.16 14.82
CA PRO A 116 12.69 -2.79 16.02
C PRO A 116 12.83 -1.85 17.23
N LYS A 117 12.95 -0.53 17.00
CA LYS A 117 13.17 0.47 18.08
C LYS A 117 11.88 1.15 18.53
N LEU A 118 10.98 1.43 17.60
CA LEU A 118 9.77 2.25 17.86
C LEU A 118 8.48 1.40 17.99
N GLY A 119 8.55 0.11 17.67
CA GLY A 119 7.41 -0.79 17.62
C GLY A 119 6.72 -0.75 16.25
N LEU A 120 6.50 -1.92 15.67
CA LEU A 120 5.91 -2.07 14.34
C LEU A 120 4.49 -1.49 14.28
N THR A 121 3.72 -1.74 15.34
CA THR A 121 2.31 -1.35 15.47
C THR A 121 2.14 0.15 15.66
N ASN A 122 3.09 0.79 16.36
CA ASN A 122 3.09 2.24 16.52
C ASN A 122 3.37 2.93 15.18
N LEU A 123 4.35 2.43 14.42
CA LEU A 123 4.73 2.98 13.12
C LEU A 123 3.62 2.81 12.09
N ILE A 124 3.01 1.62 11.98
CA ILE A 124 1.95 1.42 10.98
C ILE A 124 0.76 2.35 11.23
N VAL A 125 0.37 2.55 12.48
CA VAL A 125 -0.70 3.48 12.85
C VAL A 125 -0.32 4.92 12.51
N PHE A 126 0.87 5.35 12.91
CA PHE A 126 1.35 6.72 12.67
C PHE A 126 1.38 7.03 11.16
N PHE A 127 1.97 6.14 10.36
CA PHE A 127 2.06 6.33 8.91
C PHE A 127 0.70 6.23 8.21
N THR A 128 -0.21 5.38 8.70
CA THR A 128 -1.58 5.29 8.16
C THR A 128 -2.35 6.59 8.45
N PHE A 129 -2.23 7.13 9.65
CA PHE A 129 -2.83 8.41 10.02
C PHE A 129 -2.25 9.57 9.19
N ALA A 130 -0.92 9.65 9.10
CA ALA A 130 -0.23 10.66 8.29
C ALA A 130 -0.65 10.57 6.81
N ALA A 131 -0.73 9.37 6.24
CA ALA A 131 -1.20 9.16 4.87
C ALA A 131 -2.64 9.67 4.68
N GLY A 132 -3.53 9.45 5.65
CA GLY A 132 -4.90 9.96 5.64
C GLY A 132 -4.97 11.48 5.65
N VAL A 133 -4.26 12.12 6.59
CA VAL A 133 -4.21 13.59 6.69
C VAL A 133 -3.66 14.21 5.41
N ILE A 134 -2.54 13.68 4.88
CA ILE A 134 -1.96 14.15 3.62
C ILE A 134 -2.99 14.00 2.49
N THR A 135 -3.68 12.86 2.40
CA THR A 135 -4.70 12.63 1.37
C THR A 135 -5.85 13.65 1.42
N LEU A 136 -6.25 14.10 2.62
CA LEU A 136 -7.27 15.15 2.78
C LEU A 136 -6.81 16.53 2.28
N THR A 137 -5.50 16.79 2.26
CA THR A 137 -4.96 18.04 1.71
C THR A 137 -4.93 18.08 0.19
N PHE A 138 -5.11 16.94 -0.48
CA PHE A 138 -5.05 16.80 -1.95
C PHE A 138 -5.85 17.86 -2.75
N PRO A 139 -7.13 18.16 -2.45
CA PRO A 139 -7.90 19.16 -3.19
C PRO A 139 -7.45 20.61 -2.96
N ALA A 140 -6.74 20.89 -1.86
CA ALA A 140 -6.20 22.22 -1.57
C ALA A 140 -4.96 22.54 -2.41
N VAL A 141 -4.27 21.51 -2.90
CA VAL A 141 -3.05 21.67 -3.69
C VAL A 141 -3.39 22.11 -5.12
N LYS A 142 -2.98 23.33 -5.49
CA LYS A 142 -3.22 23.90 -6.83
C LYS A 142 -1.95 24.06 -7.67
N ASP A 143 -0.81 24.23 -7.01
CA ASP A 143 0.47 24.54 -7.66
C ASP A 143 1.30 23.30 -7.94
N LEU A 144 2.16 23.36 -8.98
CA LEU A 144 3.07 22.27 -9.34
C LEU A 144 3.97 21.85 -8.17
N ALA A 145 4.55 22.82 -7.46
CA ALA A 145 5.40 22.56 -6.30
C ALA A 145 4.63 21.82 -5.20
N GLY A 146 3.38 22.20 -4.95
CA GLY A 146 2.52 21.52 -3.99
C GLY A 146 2.19 20.08 -4.42
N ILE A 147 1.97 19.82 -5.71
CA ILE A 147 1.71 18.47 -6.22
C ILE A 147 2.94 17.58 -6.03
N VAL A 148 4.14 18.11 -6.27
CA VAL A 148 5.41 17.40 -6.05
C VAL A 148 5.62 17.10 -4.56
N LEU A 149 5.39 18.07 -3.68
CA LEU A 149 5.48 17.86 -2.23
C LEU A 149 4.47 16.82 -1.75
N PHE A 150 3.22 16.89 -2.23
CA PHE A 150 2.21 15.89 -1.95
C PHE A 150 2.67 14.49 -2.38
N ALA A 151 3.20 14.35 -3.61
CA ALA A 151 3.72 13.08 -4.12
C ALA A 151 4.86 12.52 -3.25
N LEU A 152 5.76 13.38 -2.76
CA LEU A 152 6.87 12.99 -1.88
C LEU A 152 6.36 12.47 -0.53
N PHE A 153 5.59 13.27 0.20
CA PHE A 153 5.12 12.92 1.54
C PHE A 153 4.13 11.75 1.51
N TRP A 154 3.19 11.78 0.57
CA TRP A 154 2.22 10.71 0.41
C TRP A 154 2.87 9.41 -0.05
N GLY A 155 3.82 9.47 -0.99
CA GLY A 155 4.56 8.29 -1.44
C GLY A 155 5.38 7.67 -0.31
N PHE A 156 6.04 8.48 0.53
CA PHE A 156 6.76 8.01 1.71
C PHE A 156 5.83 7.29 2.70
N CYS A 157 4.71 7.91 3.06
CA CYS A 157 3.77 7.32 4.03
C CYS A 157 3.09 6.05 3.47
N SER A 158 2.66 6.06 2.21
CA SER A 158 2.05 4.88 1.58
C SER A 158 3.03 3.72 1.45
N GLY A 159 4.31 3.99 1.14
CA GLY A 159 5.37 2.99 1.14
C GLY A 159 5.55 2.33 2.50
N ALA A 160 5.48 3.11 3.57
CA ALA A 160 5.53 2.61 4.95
C ALA A 160 4.37 1.66 5.23
N VAL A 161 3.13 2.08 4.94
CA VAL A 161 1.92 1.28 5.21
C VAL A 161 1.96 -0.06 4.47
N VAL A 162 2.32 -0.07 3.18
CA VAL A 162 2.34 -1.29 2.36
C VAL A 162 3.39 -2.29 2.84
N SER A 163 4.55 -1.82 3.28
CA SER A 163 5.63 -2.69 3.74
C SER A 163 5.45 -3.18 5.18
N LEU A 164 4.89 -2.35 6.06
CA LEU A 164 4.61 -2.71 7.44
C LEU A 164 3.38 -3.63 7.57
N GLY A 165 2.42 -3.56 6.63
CA GLY A 165 1.19 -4.37 6.66
C GLY A 165 1.41 -5.88 6.79
N PRO A 166 2.21 -6.51 5.90
CA PRO A 166 2.51 -7.94 5.99
C PRO A 166 3.25 -8.31 7.28
N ALA A 167 4.19 -7.47 7.72
CA ALA A 167 4.90 -7.67 8.98
C ALA A 167 3.93 -7.62 10.18
N TYR A 168 2.94 -6.72 10.12
CA TYR A 168 1.94 -6.53 11.16
C TYR A 168 1.04 -7.77 11.30
N VAL A 169 0.57 -8.32 10.18
CA VAL A 169 -0.19 -9.59 10.18
C VAL A 169 0.68 -10.77 10.60
N GLY A 170 1.93 -10.81 10.15
CA GLY A 170 2.87 -11.86 10.50
C GLY A 170 3.15 -11.93 12.01
N MET A 171 3.19 -10.77 12.67
CA MET A 171 3.37 -10.66 14.12
C MET A 171 2.19 -11.22 14.93
N MET A 172 0.99 -11.28 14.35
CA MET A 172 -0.20 -11.85 15.01
C MET A 172 -0.25 -13.38 14.94
N ALA A 173 0.56 -14.00 14.09
CA ALA A 173 0.65 -15.45 14.02
C ALA A 173 1.28 -16.02 15.29
N LYS A 174 0.65 -17.04 15.89
CA LYS A 174 1.19 -17.74 17.06
C LYS A 174 2.32 -18.69 16.66
N ASP A 175 2.14 -19.36 15.52
CA ASP A 175 3.11 -20.28 14.95
C ASP A 175 3.57 -19.82 13.56
N THR A 176 4.84 -20.05 13.24
CA THR A 176 5.43 -19.73 11.93
C THR A 176 4.77 -20.49 10.78
N SER A 177 4.11 -21.62 11.07
CA SER A 177 3.32 -22.37 10.09
C SER A 177 2.03 -21.66 9.66
N GLU A 178 1.44 -20.83 10.53
CA GLU A 178 0.21 -20.09 10.22
C GLU A 178 0.47 -18.79 9.46
N THR A 179 1.68 -18.24 9.57
CA THR A 179 2.06 -16.94 8.98
C THR A 179 1.77 -16.88 7.49
N GLY A 180 2.10 -17.93 6.74
CA GLY A 180 1.86 -17.99 5.30
C GLY A 180 0.37 -17.96 4.95
N THR A 181 -0.46 -18.72 5.67
CA THR A 181 -1.90 -18.76 5.44
C THR A 181 -2.58 -17.44 5.82
N ARG A 182 -2.18 -16.83 6.95
CA ARG A 182 -2.68 -15.51 7.39
C ARG A 182 -2.33 -14.41 6.38
N LEU A 183 -1.09 -14.40 5.89
CA LEU A 183 -0.66 -13.48 4.83
C LEU A 183 -1.43 -13.71 3.53
N GLY A 184 -1.65 -14.97 3.14
CA GLY A 184 -2.42 -15.33 1.96
C GLY A 184 -3.86 -14.78 2.02
N ILE A 185 -4.55 -14.97 3.14
CA ILE A 185 -5.90 -14.41 3.36
C ILE A 185 -5.87 -12.88 3.31
N PHE A 186 -4.91 -12.25 3.99
CA PHE A 186 -4.75 -10.79 3.98
C PHE A 186 -4.62 -10.23 2.56
N PHE A 187 -3.74 -10.81 1.74
CA PHE A 187 -3.57 -10.38 0.34
C PHE A 187 -4.76 -10.74 -0.55
N SER A 188 -5.48 -11.83 -0.25
CA SER A 188 -6.68 -12.22 -1.00
C SER A 188 -7.83 -11.23 -0.75
N VAL A 189 -8.01 -10.77 0.49
CA VAL A 189 -8.97 -9.71 0.81
C VAL A 189 -8.52 -8.39 0.18
N ALA A 190 -7.23 -8.05 0.29
CA ALA A 190 -6.67 -6.85 -0.29
C ALA A 190 -6.88 -6.76 -1.81
N SER A 191 -6.75 -7.87 -2.54
CA SER A 191 -6.91 -7.89 -4.00
C SER A 191 -8.36 -7.63 -4.43
N VAL A 192 -9.33 -8.22 -3.73
CA VAL A 192 -10.76 -7.98 -3.98
C VAL A 192 -11.09 -6.50 -3.73
N VAL A 193 -10.60 -5.93 -2.63
CA VAL A 193 -10.80 -4.51 -2.31
C VAL A 193 -10.14 -3.60 -3.35
N ALA A 194 -8.90 -3.90 -3.74
CA ALA A 194 -8.15 -3.16 -4.75
C ALA A 194 -8.91 -3.05 -6.07
N LEU A 195 -9.62 -4.12 -6.46
CA LEU A 195 -10.43 -4.17 -7.67
C LEU A 195 -11.56 -3.13 -7.65
N PHE A 196 -12.25 -2.98 -6.51
CA PHE A 196 -13.37 -2.04 -6.37
C PHE A 196 -12.93 -0.61 -6.03
N ALA A 197 -11.75 -0.42 -5.43
CA ALA A 197 -11.27 0.88 -5.00
C ALA A 197 -11.19 1.91 -6.14
N SER A 198 -10.65 1.52 -7.30
CA SER A 198 -10.46 2.44 -8.43
C SER A 198 -11.77 2.89 -9.08
N PRO A 199 -12.74 1.98 -9.38
CA PRO A 199 -14.07 2.36 -9.86
C PRO A 199 -14.87 3.23 -8.89
N ILE A 200 -14.84 2.94 -7.58
CA ILE A 200 -15.55 3.73 -6.57
C ILE A 200 -15.02 5.18 -6.56
N CYS A 201 -13.71 5.35 -6.59
CA CYS A 201 -13.10 6.68 -6.66
C CYS A 201 -13.44 7.41 -7.97
N GLY A 202 -13.53 6.68 -9.08
CA GLY A 202 -13.95 7.23 -10.37
C GLY A 202 -15.41 7.68 -10.37
N ALA A 203 -16.30 6.90 -9.77
CA ALA A 203 -17.70 7.26 -9.59
C ALA A 203 -17.87 8.50 -8.70
N LEU A 204 -17.10 8.58 -7.60
CA LEU A 204 -17.09 9.74 -6.69
C LEU A 204 -16.61 11.03 -7.38
N LEU A 205 -15.69 10.92 -8.34
CA LEU A 205 -15.16 12.07 -9.06
C LEU A 205 -16.25 12.78 -9.91
N THR A 206 -17.30 12.05 -10.32
CA THR A 206 -18.45 12.54 -11.11
C THR A 206 -18.04 13.21 -12.44
N LYS A 207 -18.99 13.46 -13.35
CA LYS A 207 -18.72 14.21 -14.61
C LYS A 207 -18.20 15.64 -14.39
N LYS A 208 -18.36 16.18 -13.17
CA LYS A 208 -17.95 17.55 -12.80
C LYS A 208 -16.53 17.63 -12.19
N TYR A 209 -15.79 16.52 -12.14
CA TYR A 209 -14.43 16.45 -11.55
C TYR A 209 -14.35 17.02 -10.12
N ILE A 210 -15.24 16.56 -9.25
CA ILE A 210 -15.27 16.98 -7.84
C ILE A 210 -14.23 16.17 -7.06
N TRP A 211 -12.98 16.63 -7.13
CA TRP A 211 -11.81 16.01 -6.47
C TRP A 211 -11.96 15.90 -4.94
N LEU A 212 -12.77 16.78 -4.35
CA LEU A 212 -13.04 16.80 -2.92
C LEU A 212 -13.70 15.50 -2.44
N ASN A 213 -14.69 14.97 -3.17
CA ASN A 213 -15.44 13.78 -2.75
C ASN A 213 -14.55 12.53 -2.69
N ALA A 214 -13.71 12.35 -3.71
CA ALA A 214 -12.79 11.22 -3.78
C ALA A 214 -11.64 11.34 -2.76
N SER A 215 -11.15 12.56 -2.52
CA SER A 215 -10.16 12.83 -1.47
C SER A 215 -10.72 12.61 -0.06
N LEU A 216 -11.96 13.05 0.22
CA LEU A 216 -12.64 12.80 1.49
C LEU A 216 -12.82 11.30 1.72
N PHE A 217 -13.33 10.57 0.73
CA PHE A 217 -13.50 9.12 0.84
C PHE A 217 -12.18 8.40 1.15
N SER A 218 -11.13 8.71 0.40
CA SER A 218 -9.81 8.08 0.59
C SER A 218 -9.16 8.51 1.91
N GLY A 219 -9.15 9.79 2.24
CA GLY A 219 -8.56 10.32 3.48
C GLY A 219 -9.29 9.83 4.74
N ILE A 220 -10.62 9.85 4.75
CA ILE A 220 -11.42 9.33 5.86
C ILE A 220 -11.22 7.82 6.01
N SER A 221 -11.14 7.06 4.90
CA SER A 221 -10.85 5.62 4.95
C SER A 221 -9.50 5.33 5.60
N PHE A 222 -8.46 6.12 5.31
CA PHE A 222 -7.17 6.01 6.02
C PHE A 222 -7.27 6.37 7.51
N ILE A 223 -8.05 7.40 7.87
CA ILE A 223 -8.25 7.76 9.28
C ILE A 223 -9.00 6.66 10.04
N ILE A 224 -10.03 6.06 9.42
CA ILE A 224 -10.73 4.90 9.98
C ILE A 224 -9.76 3.73 10.13
N ALA A 225 -8.92 3.45 9.13
CA ALA A 225 -7.89 2.41 9.23
C ALA A 225 -6.90 2.69 10.37
N ALA A 226 -6.48 3.94 10.57
CA ALA A 226 -5.60 4.32 11.67
C ALA A 226 -6.30 4.16 13.04
N ALA A 227 -7.58 4.53 13.15
CA ALA A 227 -8.37 4.35 14.37
C ALA A 227 -8.55 2.87 14.71
N LEU A 228 -8.90 2.03 13.74
CA LEU A 228 -8.98 0.57 13.91
C LEU A 228 -7.60 -0.02 14.27
N GLY A 229 -6.54 0.50 13.66
CA GLY A 229 -5.16 0.14 13.99
C GLY A 229 -4.78 0.50 15.43
N LEU A 230 -5.20 1.67 15.94
CA LEU A 230 -5.02 2.05 17.34
C LEU A 230 -5.77 1.12 18.30
N VAL A 231 -7.01 0.75 17.96
CA VAL A 231 -7.78 -0.21 18.76
C VAL A 231 -7.07 -1.56 18.80
N SER A 232 -6.66 -2.06 17.63
CA SER A 232 -5.92 -3.32 17.53
C SER A 232 -4.59 -3.29 18.29
N ARG A 233 -3.87 -2.17 18.21
CA ARG A 233 -2.65 -1.92 19.00
C ARG A 233 -2.92 -2.00 20.49
N ASN A 234 -3.96 -1.34 20.98
CA ASN A 234 -4.25 -1.31 22.42
C ASN A 234 -4.64 -2.70 22.95
N ILE A 235 -5.36 -3.49 22.15
CA ILE A 235 -5.68 -4.89 22.50
C ILE A 235 -4.39 -5.74 22.55
N LEU A 236 -3.54 -5.63 21.53
CA LEU A 236 -2.29 -6.36 21.43
C LEU A 236 -1.29 -5.97 22.54
N ALA A 237 -1.19 -4.67 22.85
CA ALA A 237 -0.39 -4.13 23.96
C ALA A 237 -0.87 -4.66 25.32
N LYS A 238 -2.18 -4.73 25.53
CA LYS A 238 -2.76 -5.29 26.76
C LYS A 238 -2.47 -6.79 26.89
N LYS A 239 -2.47 -7.55 25.79
CA LYS A 239 -2.15 -8.99 25.81
C LYS A 239 -0.65 -9.28 26.00
N ARG A 240 0.23 -8.47 25.43
CA ARG A 240 1.69 -8.68 25.50
C ARG A 240 2.38 -7.94 26.65
N GLY A 241 1.65 -7.10 27.40
CA GLY A 241 2.20 -6.36 28.54
C GLY A 241 3.29 -5.35 28.18
N THR A 242 3.44 -5.00 26.89
CA THR A 242 4.52 -4.15 26.37
C THR A 242 3.96 -3.12 25.38
N GLN A 243 4.50 -1.90 25.40
CA GLN A 243 4.06 -0.82 24.50
C GLN A 243 4.86 -0.74 23.19
N ILE A 244 5.98 -1.46 23.13
CA ILE A 244 6.85 -1.57 21.96
C ILE A 244 6.52 -2.90 21.30
N ILE A 245 5.56 -2.87 20.38
CA ILE A 245 5.12 -4.02 19.59
C ILE A 245 5.15 -3.61 18.15
#